data_AF-A0A099NTC7-F1
#
_entry.id   AF-A0A099NTC7-F1
#
_cell.length_a   1.000
_cell.length_b   1.000
_cell.length_c   1.000
_cell.angle_alpha   90.00
_cell.angle_beta   90.00
_cell.angle_gamma   90.00
#
_symmetry.space_group_name_H-M   'P 1'
#
loop_
_entity.id
_entity.type
_entity.pdbx_description
1 polymer ?
#
loop_
_entity_poly.entity_id
_entity_poly.type
_entity_poly.pdbx_seq_one_letter_code
_entity_poly.pdbx_strand_id
1 'polypeptide(L)'
;MEVVKPAKSFRDQKRLDLYHIQPNLLIGSYPSVDYTRKSSLLSENYEAILSSKFAKTLIVDLVSERKPYIARSSNILVKHVNWVDYHSVALQELNLLVNVVSNFLAKPNQGVFVHCKHGKGRTGTLVCAILIFMFRFTISEANSLFIQQRSIYHHGVQVHSQKKLLQYFHQYLSSLKPMYIDLILKTIAWKVEGVEIVGDLKNSNSRKLEISLANIEKNSKFSVYKFDRIGKTRVNERLVCAKLVSEDICFEIRHATIVMLSFCTFSINCAIEYLNSTKSAHESQCVIKVPFEEMDGVLGYGLKGKKCFSFIKIIISRVSL
;
A
#
# COMPACT_ATOMS: atom_id res chain seq x y z
N MET A 1 26.33 21.83 -1.11
CA MET A 1 24.88 21.97 -0.83
C MET A 1 24.69 21.71 0.65
N GLU A 2 24.24 22.71 1.41
CA GLU A 2 24.06 22.61 2.85
C GLU A 2 23.01 21.55 3.21
N VAL A 3 23.40 20.65 4.11
CA VAL A 3 22.48 19.72 4.77
C VAL A 3 21.60 20.56 5.67
N VAL A 4 20.37 20.85 5.22
CA VAL A 4 19.35 21.51 6.03
C VAL A 4 19.06 20.62 7.23
N LYS A 5 19.45 21.08 8.42
CA LYS A 5 19.15 20.40 9.69
C LYS A 5 17.63 20.23 9.81
N PRO A 6 17.14 19.07 10.28
CA PRO A 6 15.71 18.86 10.46
C PRO A 6 15.16 19.93 11.40
N ALA A 7 14.10 20.61 10.96
CA ALA A 7 13.38 21.56 11.78
C ALA A 7 13.00 20.88 13.10
N LYS A 8 13.40 21.47 14.23
CA LYS A 8 12.95 21.04 15.56
C LYS A 8 11.44 20.89 15.52
N SER A 9 10.91 19.75 15.96
CA SER A 9 9.48 19.58 16.13
C SER A 9 8.99 20.70 17.05
N PHE A 10 8.21 21.63 16.49
CA PHE A 10 7.72 22.77 17.23
C PHE A 10 6.75 22.24 18.29
N ARG A 11 7.24 22.20 19.53
CA ARG A 11 6.62 21.55 20.69
C ARG A 11 5.49 22.39 21.31
N ASP A 12 4.78 23.19 20.50
CA ASP A 12 3.65 24.02 20.97
C ASP A 12 2.26 23.52 20.53
N GLN A 13 2.14 22.29 20.00
CA GLN A 13 0.86 21.72 19.55
C GLN A 13 0.40 20.51 20.36
N LYS A 14 0.25 20.63 21.69
CA LYS A 14 -0.32 19.57 22.55
C LYS A 14 -1.79 19.17 22.23
N ARG A 15 -2.38 19.64 21.12
CA ARG A 15 -3.80 19.41 20.78
C ARG A 15 -4.11 18.97 19.33
N LEU A 16 -3.16 19.01 18.39
CA LEU A 16 -3.46 18.71 16.98
C LEU A 16 -2.56 17.60 16.43
N ASP A 17 -3.17 16.61 15.79
CA ASP A 17 -2.48 15.46 15.20
C ASP A 17 -1.87 15.81 13.83
N LEU A 18 -0.92 16.76 13.83
CA LEU A 18 -0.28 17.34 12.64
C LEU A 18 1.25 17.31 12.79
N TYR A 19 1.96 16.65 11.86
CA TYR A 19 3.41 16.43 11.94
C TYR A 19 4.09 16.82 10.65
N HIS A 20 5.28 17.39 10.77
CA HIS A 20 6.11 17.80 9.63
C HIS A 20 7.05 16.67 9.21
N ILE A 21 6.93 16.22 7.96
CA ILE A 21 7.95 15.41 7.30
C ILE A 21 9.01 16.31 6.66
N GLN A 22 8.54 17.38 6.02
CA GLN A 22 9.32 18.49 5.49
C GLN A 22 8.59 19.81 5.87
N PRO A 23 9.21 20.98 5.69
CA PRO A 23 8.56 22.27 6.01
C PRO A 23 7.17 22.43 5.38
N ASN A 24 6.98 21.92 4.16
CA ASN A 24 5.75 21.98 3.38
C ASN A 24 5.08 20.62 3.12
N LEU A 25 5.56 19.52 3.71
CA LEU A 25 4.91 18.21 3.67
C LEU A 25 4.52 17.79 5.09
N LEU A 26 3.22 17.77 5.34
CA LEU A 26 2.62 17.47 6.62
C LEU A 26 1.84 16.16 6.57
N ILE A 27 1.72 15.50 7.72
CA ILE A 27 0.97 14.26 7.88
C ILE A 27 0.11 14.29 9.15
N GLY A 28 -0.95 13.48 9.17
CA GLY A 28 -1.84 13.35 10.34
C GLY A 28 -2.85 12.22 10.19
N SER A 29 -3.69 12.05 11.21
CA SER A 29 -4.88 11.18 11.13
C SER A 29 -6.01 11.86 10.36
N TYR A 30 -7.07 11.09 10.10
CA TYR A 30 -8.27 11.59 9.45
C TYR A 30 -8.85 12.74 10.30
N PRO A 31 -9.10 13.92 9.73
CA PRO A 31 -9.76 15.02 10.42
C PRO A 31 -11.25 14.68 10.61
N SER A 32 -11.60 13.99 11.69
CA SER A 32 -12.99 13.66 12.01
C SER A 32 -13.68 14.78 12.78
N VAL A 33 -14.85 15.17 12.29
CA VAL A 33 -15.84 15.94 13.04
C VAL A 33 -16.65 14.94 13.90
N ASP A 34 -16.10 14.46 15.02
CA ASP A 34 -16.85 13.56 15.91
C ASP A 34 -17.91 14.37 16.67
N TYR A 35 -19.18 14.30 16.24
CA TYR A 35 -20.33 14.91 16.91
C TYR A 35 -20.73 14.20 18.23
N THR A 36 -20.18 13.02 18.53
CA THR A 36 -20.63 12.15 19.64
C THR A 36 -19.77 12.23 20.89
N ARG A 37 -18.56 12.82 20.82
CA ARG A 37 -17.79 13.20 22.00
C ARG A 37 -18.13 14.63 22.35
N LYS A 38 -18.29 14.94 23.65
CA LYS A 38 -18.20 16.31 24.21
C LYS A 38 -16.78 16.88 24.02
N SER A 39 -16.34 16.97 22.77
CA SER A 39 -15.14 17.67 22.34
C SER A 39 -15.51 18.40 21.06
N SER A 40 -16.29 19.47 21.23
CA SER A 40 -16.52 20.53 20.27
C SER A 40 -15.22 21.30 19.90
N LEU A 41 -14.07 20.62 19.87
CA LEU A 41 -12.72 21.18 19.81
C LEU A 41 -11.81 20.50 18.76
N LEU A 42 -12.31 19.56 17.94
CA LEU A 42 -11.45 18.70 17.09
C LEU A 42 -11.61 18.89 15.57
N SER A 43 -12.58 19.67 15.10
CA SER A 43 -12.68 20.11 13.69
C SER A 43 -12.06 21.47 13.43
N GLU A 44 -11.74 22.22 14.49
CA GLU A 44 -10.93 23.42 14.44
C GLU A 44 -9.48 22.95 14.72
N ASN A 45 -8.49 23.06 13.84
CA ASN A 45 -8.33 24.08 12.81
C ASN A 45 -7.32 23.62 11.73
N TYR A 46 -7.36 22.35 11.27
CA TYR A 46 -6.43 21.90 10.20
C TYR A 46 -6.54 22.83 8.99
N GLU A 47 -7.76 23.15 8.55
CA GLU A 47 -7.96 24.04 7.42
C GLU A 47 -7.41 25.44 7.67
N ALA A 48 -7.67 26.10 8.81
CA ALA A 48 -7.11 27.45 8.99
C ALA A 48 -5.61 27.44 9.29
N ILE A 49 -5.06 26.39 9.90
CA ILE A 49 -3.60 26.25 10.05
C ILE A 49 -2.95 26.08 8.68
N LEU A 50 -3.49 25.19 7.84
CA LEU A 50 -3.00 24.97 6.48
C LEU A 50 -3.19 26.24 5.63
N SER A 51 -4.33 26.94 5.78
CA SER A 51 -4.65 28.16 5.03
C SER A 51 -3.84 29.37 5.46
N SER A 52 -3.49 29.48 6.74
CA SER A 52 -2.62 30.54 7.24
C SER A 52 -1.15 30.29 6.90
N LYS A 53 -0.74 29.03 6.77
CA LYS A 53 0.65 28.65 6.49
C LYS A 53 1.00 28.63 5.00
N PHE A 54 0.05 28.29 4.13
CA PHE A 54 0.30 28.10 2.70
C PHE A 54 -0.69 28.88 1.85
N ALA A 55 -0.18 29.50 0.79
CA ALA A 55 -1.01 30.18 -0.20
C ALA A 55 -1.96 29.21 -0.92
N LYS A 56 -1.53 27.96 -1.13
CA LYS A 56 -2.38 26.83 -1.56
C LYS A 56 -1.99 25.57 -0.82
N THR A 57 -2.99 24.75 -0.48
CA THR A 57 -2.76 23.44 0.13
C THR A 57 -3.39 22.33 -0.71
N LEU A 58 -2.70 21.20 -0.82
CA LEU A 58 -3.27 19.95 -1.31
C LEU A 58 -3.43 18.98 -0.15
N ILE A 59 -4.67 18.61 0.16
CA ILE A 59 -4.99 17.50 1.06
C ILE A 59 -5.04 16.22 0.24
N VAL A 60 -4.23 15.23 0.61
CA VAL A 60 -4.27 13.88 0.05
C VAL A 60 -4.99 12.98 1.04
N ASP A 61 -6.24 12.67 0.73
CA ASP A 61 -7.13 11.84 1.54
C ASP A 61 -7.08 10.39 1.05
N LEU A 62 -6.46 9.51 1.84
CA LEU A 62 -6.25 8.10 1.51
C LEU A 62 -7.31 7.17 2.13
N VAL A 63 -8.43 7.70 2.62
CA VAL A 63 -9.43 6.91 3.35
C VAL A 63 -10.51 6.40 2.40
N SER A 64 -10.70 5.09 2.32
CA SER A 64 -11.79 4.47 1.53
C SER A 64 -13.01 4.14 2.38
N GLU A 65 -12.80 3.93 3.67
CA GLU A 65 -13.80 3.45 4.63
C GLU A 65 -14.62 4.57 5.30
N ARG A 66 -14.44 5.83 4.87
CA ARG A 66 -15.17 7.01 5.33
C ARG A 66 -15.59 7.86 4.14
N LYS A 67 -16.49 8.82 4.39
CA LYS A 67 -16.81 9.85 3.38
C LYS A 67 -15.54 10.62 3.02
N PRO A 68 -15.32 10.96 1.74
CA PRO A 68 -14.21 11.79 1.33
C PRO A 68 -14.17 13.11 2.10
N TYR A 69 -12.96 13.58 2.39
CA TYR A 69 -12.78 14.89 2.98
C TYR A 69 -13.33 16.00 2.07
N ILE A 70 -14.09 16.94 2.63
CA ILE A 70 -14.64 18.09 1.91
C ILE A 70 -13.99 19.34 2.48
N ALA A 71 -13.14 19.99 1.69
CA ALA A 71 -12.52 21.26 2.06
C ALA A 71 -13.54 22.40 2.01
N ARG A 72 -13.50 23.29 3.01
CA ARG A 72 -14.34 24.51 3.04
C ARG A 72 -13.59 25.73 2.50
N SER A 73 -12.27 25.81 2.73
CA SER A 73 -11.45 26.90 2.23
C SER A 73 -11.12 26.75 0.74
N SER A 74 -11.24 27.85 -0.02
CA SER A 74 -11.03 27.89 -1.48
C SER A 74 -9.57 27.69 -1.92
N ASN A 75 -8.61 27.93 -1.03
CA ASN A 75 -7.19 27.70 -1.27
C ASN A 75 -6.76 26.24 -0.98
N ILE A 76 -7.69 25.38 -0.56
CA ILE A 76 -7.44 23.97 -0.29
C ILE A 76 -8.03 23.12 -1.43
N LEU A 77 -7.18 22.32 -2.05
CA LEU A 77 -7.56 21.28 -3.00
C LEU A 77 -7.54 19.93 -2.29
N VAL A 78 -8.42 19.02 -2.69
CA VAL A 78 -8.46 17.66 -2.15
C VAL A 78 -8.24 16.65 -3.27
N LYS A 79 -7.23 15.79 -3.10
CA LYS A 79 -7.03 14.59 -3.90
C LYS A 79 -7.44 13.39 -3.05
N HIS A 80 -8.64 12.89 -3.30
CA HIS A 80 -9.15 11.68 -2.65
C HIS A 80 -8.71 10.42 -3.41
N VAL A 81 -8.38 9.37 -2.66
CA VAL A 81 -7.95 8.06 -3.15
C VAL A 81 -8.62 6.99 -2.30
N ASN A 82 -9.39 6.09 -2.92
CA ASN A 82 -9.92 4.92 -2.21
C ASN A 82 -8.82 3.90 -1.96
N TRP A 83 -8.00 4.13 -0.93
CA TRP A 83 -7.00 3.17 -0.47
C TRP A 83 -7.59 2.34 0.66
N VAL A 84 -7.84 1.06 0.39
CA VAL A 84 -8.42 0.10 1.35
C VAL A 84 -7.49 -0.07 2.55
N ASP A 85 -8.04 0.00 3.76
CA ASP A 85 -7.24 -0.15 4.98
C ASP A 85 -6.52 -1.50 5.00
N TYR A 86 -5.28 -1.51 5.49
CA TYR A 86 -4.38 -2.68 5.52
C TYR A 86 -4.04 -3.33 4.16
N HIS A 87 -4.32 -2.68 3.02
CA HIS A 87 -3.96 -3.19 1.70
C HIS A 87 -2.96 -2.27 0.98
N SER A 88 -2.44 -2.74 -0.15
CA SER A 88 -1.67 -1.93 -1.10
C SER A 88 -2.59 -1.07 -1.99
N VAL A 89 -2.02 -0.22 -2.84
CA VAL A 89 -2.66 0.28 -4.08
C VAL A 89 -1.88 -0.24 -5.29
N ALA A 90 -2.41 -0.01 -6.48
CA ALA A 90 -1.70 -0.30 -7.73
C ALA A 90 -0.40 0.52 -7.81
N LEU A 91 0.66 -0.07 -8.38
CA LEU A 91 1.96 0.62 -8.54
C LEU A 91 1.82 1.94 -9.30
N GLN A 92 0.98 1.95 -10.33
CA GLN A 92 0.74 3.16 -11.13
C GLN A 92 -0.05 4.23 -10.38
N GLU A 93 -0.95 3.85 -9.47
CA GLU A 93 -1.65 4.82 -8.60
C GLU A 93 -0.66 5.50 -7.66
N LEU A 94 0.25 4.74 -7.05
CA LEU A 94 1.31 5.30 -6.20
C LEU A 94 2.20 6.26 -7.00
N ASN A 95 2.62 5.87 -8.21
CA ASN A 95 3.42 6.74 -9.09
C ASN A 95 2.67 8.03 -9.46
N LEU A 96 1.38 7.95 -9.79
CA LEU A 96 0.56 9.12 -10.07
C LEU A 96 0.49 10.06 -8.85
N LEU A 97 0.24 9.53 -7.66
CA LEU A 97 0.16 10.32 -6.44
C LEU A 97 1.48 11.01 -6.09
N VAL A 98 2.60 10.29 -6.22
CA VAL A 98 3.93 10.86 -6.02
C VAL A 98 4.19 12.01 -7.00
N ASN A 99 3.83 11.86 -8.28
CA ASN A 99 3.97 12.92 -9.28
C ASN A 99 3.08 14.12 -8.98
N VAL A 100 1.81 13.91 -8.60
CA VAL A 100 0.89 14.99 -8.23
C VAL A 100 1.42 15.76 -7.02
N VAL A 101 1.86 15.06 -5.98
CA VAL A 101 2.34 15.68 -4.74
C VAL A 101 3.67 16.41 -4.96
N SER A 102 4.64 15.79 -5.63
CA SER A 102 5.94 16.41 -5.90
C SER A 102 5.82 17.66 -6.78
N ASN A 103 4.98 17.63 -7.81
CA ASN A 103 4.69 18.81 -8.64
C ASN A 103 4.00 19.93 -7.85
N PHE A 104 3.17 19.59 -6.87
CA PHE A 104 2.54 20.59 -5.98
C PHE A 104 3.58 21.20 -5.03
N LEU A 105 4.42 20.37 -4.42
CA LEU A 105 5.48 20.80 -3.49
C LEU A 105 6.59 21.62 -4.17
N ALA A 106 6.79 21.48 -5.47
CA ALA A 106 7.76 22.25 -6.24
C ALA A 106 7.40 23.74 -6.40
N LYS A 107 6.14 24.11 -6.14
CA LYS A 107 5.67 25.49 -6.27
C LYS A 107 5.88 26.26 -4.95
N PRO A 108 6.30 27.54 -5.01
CA PRO A 108 6.55 28.32 -3.80
C PRO A 108 5.25 28.54 -3.02
N ASN A 109 5.36 28.61 -1.69
CA ASN A 109 4.25 28.84 -0.76
C ASN A 109 3.09 27.83 -0.88
N GLN A 110 3.36 26.62 -1.37
CA GLN A 110 2.40 25.51 -1.41
C GLN A 110 2.76 24.45 -0.38
N GLY A 111 1.74 23.86 0.24
CA GLY A 111 1.88 22.79 1.24
C GLY A 111 1.01 21.57 0.94
N VAL A 112 1.46 20.40 1.36
CA VAL A 112 0.71 19.15 1.21
C VAL A 112 0.43 18.57 2.59
N PHE A 113 -0.81 18.14 2.80
CA PHE A 113 -1.21 17.40 3.99
C PHE A 113 -1.70 16.01 3.58
N VAL A 114 -0.99 14.96 4.02
CA VAL A 114 -1.36 13.57 3.71
C VAL A 114 -1.95 12.91 4.96
N HIS A 115 -3.13 12.31 4.81
CA HIS A 115 -3.74 11.54 5.89
C HIS A 115 -4.36 10.24 5.40
N CYS A 116 -4.52 9.31 6.34
CA CYS A 116 -5.41 8.15 6.19
C CYS A 116 -6.32 8.13 7.41
N LYS A 117 -6.70 6.96 7.97
CA LYS A 117 -7.46 6.90 9.22
C LYS A 117 -6.64 7.37 10.43
N HIS A 118 -5.45 6.80 10.61
CA HIS A 118 -4.57 7.06 11.76
C HIS A 118 -3.24 7.73 11.37
N GLY A 119 -2.99 7.99 10.08
CA GLY A 119 -1.70 8.51 9.63
C GLY A 119 -0.54 7.53 9.85
N LYS A 120 -0.78 6.23 9.58
CA LYS A 120 0.18 5.11 9.78
C LYS A 120 0.62 4.49 8.45
N GLY A 121 0.12 3.29 8.13
CA GLY A 121 0.54 2.48 6.98
C GLY A 121 0.40 3.21 5.64
N ARG A 122 -0.83 3.49 5.20
CA ARG A 122 -1.13 4.19 3.92
C ARG A 122 -0.37 5.51 3.77
N THR A 123 -0.44 6.36 4.80
CA THR A 123 0.28 7.65 4.85
C THR A 123 1.79 7.46 4.77
N GLY A 124 2.34 6.56 5.57
CA GLY A 124 3.77 6.23 5.56
C GLY A 124 4.22 5.69 4.20
N THR A 125 3.43 4.84 3.55
CA THR A 125 3.73 4.33 2.21
C THR A 125 3.84 5.46 1.19
N LEU A 126 2.85 6.36 1.12
CA LEU A 126 2.92 7.48 0.18
C LEU A 126 4.06 8.44 0.51
N VAL A 127 4.25 8.78 1.80
CA VAL A 127 5.32 9.67 2.26
C VAL A 127 6.70 9.10 1.94
N CYS A 128 6.93 7.82 2.23
CA CYS A 128 8.18 7.16 1.90
C CYS A 128 8.43 7.18 0.39
N ALA A 129 7.41 6.92 -0.43
CA ALA A 129 7.53 6.99 -1.89
C ALA A 129 7.88 8.41 -2.39
N ILE A 130 7.29 9.45 -1.80
CA ILE A 130 7.63 10.85 -2.08
C ILE A 130 9.09 11.14 -1.73
N LEU A 131 9.55 10.69 -0.56
CA LEU A 131 10.93 10.90 -0.11
C LEU A 131 11.95 10.20 -1.02
N ILE A 132 11.66 8.95 -1.41
CA ILE A 132 12.46 8.18 -2.37
C ILE A 132 12.55 8.94 -3.70
N PHE A 133 11.42 9.42 -4.24
CA PHE A 133 11.38 10.10 -5.53
C PHE A 133 12.08 11.46 -5.52
N MET A 134 11.79 12.31 -4.54
CA MET A 134 12.29 13.70 -4.48
C MET A 134 13.73 13.79 -3.97
N PHE A 135 14.12 12.94 -3.03
CA PHE A 135 15.40 13.06 -2.32
C PHE A 135 16.34 11.86 -2.52
N ARG A 136 15.96 10.89 -3.36
CA ARG A 136 16.75 9.68 -3.65
C ARG A 136 17.09 8.86 -2.40
N PHE A 137 16.23 8.92 -1.38
CA PHE A 137 16.37 8.10 -0.20
C PHE A 137 16.20 6.63 -0.54
N THR A 138 16.94 5.77 0.16
CA THR A 138 16.62 4.36 0.26
C THR A 138 15.29 4.17 1.01
N ILE A 139 14.66 3.01 0.83
CA ILE A 139 13.43 2.66 1.56
C ILE A 139 13.63 2.76 3.08
N SER A 140 14.81 2.35 3.57
CA SER A 140 15.15 2.38 5.00
C SER A 140 15.26 3.80 5.53
N GLU A 141 15.95 4.70 4.83
CA GLU A 141 16.09 6.10 5.21
C GLU A 141 14.72 6.81 5.23
N ALA A 142 13.92 6.61 4.18
CA ALA A 142 12.59 7.19 4.08
C ALA A 142 11.68 6.72 5.23
N ASN A 143 11.66 5.41 5.52
CA ASN A 143 10.86 4.85 6.60
C ASN A 143 11.37 5.29 7.99
N SER A 144 12.68 5.42 8.17
CA SER A 144 13.29 5.91 9.41
C SER A 144 12.91 7.37 9.68
N LEU A 145 12.98 8.23 8.67
CA LEU A 145 12.52 9.62 8.79
C LEU A 145 11.02 9.67 9.11
N PHE A 146 10.20 8.86 8.43
CA PHE A 146 8.78 8.78 8.73
C PHE A 146 8.51 8.37 10.18
N ILE A 147 9.20 7.36 10.72
CA ILE A 147 9.08 6.92 12.11
C ILE A 147 9.46 8.04 13.08
N GLN A 148 10.58 8.71 12.81
CA GLN A 148 11.09 9.78 13.65
C GLN A 148 10.09 10.94 13.75
N GLN A 149 9.52 11.34 12.61
CA GLN A 149 8.58 12.46 12.55
C GLN A 149 7.18 12.06 13.03
N ARG A 150 6.69 10.86 12.68
CA ARG A 150 5.42 10.30 13.18
C ARG A 150 5.60 9.68 14.57
N SER A 151 6.17 10.46 15.49
CA SER A 151 6.71 10.00 16.77
C SER A 151 5.71 9.33 17.71
N ILE A 152 4.39 9.54 17.54
CA ILE A 152 3.37 8.96 18.43
C ILE A 152 3.18 7.43 18.29
N TYR A 153 3.69 6.82 17.22
CA TYR A 153 3.51 5.39 16.96
C TYR A 153 4.79 4.58 17.08
N HIS A 154 5.95 5.20 16.92
CA HIS A 154 7.26 4.53 17.00
C HIS A 154 7.46 3.35 16.02
N HIS A 155 6.59 3.19 15.03
CA HIS A 155 6.70 2.21 13.95
C HIS A 155 6.30 2.82 12.61
N GLY A 156 6.91 2.33 11.54
CA GLY A 156 6.71 2.82 10.19
C GLY A 156 5.64 2.05 9.43
N VAL A 157 5.86 1.82 8.15
CA VAL A 157 5.01 0.97 7.32
C VAL A 157 5.13 -0.47 7.79
N GLN A 158 4.05 -1.06 8.32
CA GLN A 158 4.07 -2.42 8.89
C GLN A 158 3.48 -3.47 7.95
N VAL A 159 2.41 -3.14 7.23
CA VAL A 159 1.72 -4.03 6.28
C VAL A 159 2.70 -4.48 5.20
N HIS A 160 2.83 -5.78 5.00
CA HIS A 160 3.82 -6.37 4.10
C HIS A 160 3.53 -6.02 2.66
N SER A 161 2.27 -6.05 2.21
CA SER A 161 1.93 -5.61 0.86
C SER A 161 2.28 -4.14 0.61
N GLN A 162 2.18 -3.28 1.62
CA GLN A 162 2.58 -1.87 1.52
C GLN A 162 4.11 -1.70 1.47
N LYS A 163 4.87 -2.52 2.21
CA LYS A 163 6.34 -2.57 2.09
C LYS A 163 6.76 -3.08 0.70
N LYS A 164 6.09 -4.12 0.19
CA LYS A 164 6.36 -4.70 -1.12
C LYS A 164 6.09 -3.69 -2.25
N LEU A 165 5.02 -2.90 -2.12
CA LEU A 165 4.75 -1.78 -3.02
C LEU A 165 5.89 -0.76 -3.03
N LEU A 166 6.46 -0.41 -1.87
CA LEU A 166 7.64 0.47 -1.81
C LEU A 166 8.87 -0.15 -2.49
N GLN A 167 9.06 -1.46 -2.35
CA GLN A 167 10.15 -2.18 -3.05
C GLN A 167 9.96 -2.13 -4.56
N TYR A 168 8.76 -2.44 -5.06
CA TYR A 168 8.44 -2.33 -6.49
C TYR A 168 8.62 -0.90 -7.01
N PHE A 169 8.15 0.10 -6.26
CA PHE A 169 8.31 1.50 -6.63
C PHE A 169 9.78 1.94 -6.69
N HIS A 170 10.58 1.53 -5.71
CA HIS A 170 12.01 1.82 -5.69
C HIS A 170 12.74 1.16 -6.87
N GLN A 171 12.48 -0.13 -7.13
CA GLN A 171 13.06 -0.85 -8.27
C GLN A 171 12.65 -0.24 -9.61
N TYR A 172 11.37 0.12 -9.75
CA TYR A 172 10.85 0.83 -10.91
C TYR A 172 11.65 2.12 -11.16
N LEU A 173 11.84 2.96 -10.14
CA LEU A 173 12.60 4.21 -10.28
C LEU A 173 14.10 4.00 -10.54
N SER A 174 14.72 2.98 -9.93
CA SER A 174 16.17 2.81 -9.94
C SER A 174 16.71 2.18 -11.22
N SER A 175 16.04 1.14 -11.73
CA SER A 175 16.62 0.28 -12.76
C SER A 175 15.60 -0.33 -13.73
N LEU A 176 14.36 -0.55 -13.30
CA LEU A 176 13.40 -1.32 -14.11
C LEU A 176 12.53 -0.47 -15.05
N LYS A 177 12.49 0.86 -14.92
CA LYS A 177 11.55 1.71 -15.69
C LYS A 177 11.56 1.47 -17.21
N PRO A 178 12.70 1.45 -17.92
CA PRO A 178 12.70 1.22 -19.37
C PRO A 178 12.15 -0.17 -19.75
N MET A 179 12.60 -1.21 -19.03
CA MET A 179 12.14 -2.59 -19.23
C MET A 179 10.66 -2.76 -18.91
N TYR A 180 10.17 -2.09 -17.86
CA TYR A 180 8.76 -2.10 -17.47
C TYR A 180 7.87 -1.44 -18.53
N ILE A 181 8.30 -0.30 -19.10
CA ILE A 181 7.56 0.36 -20.18
C ILE A 181 7.49 -0.55 -21.41
N ASP A 182 8.63 -1.10 -21.85
CA ASP A 182 8.68 -2.03 -22.99
C ASP A 182 7.79 -3.27 -22.76
N LEU A 183 7.85 -3.83 -21.54
CA LEU A 183 7.05 -4.99 -21.17
C LEU A 183 5.55 -4.69 -21.28
N ILE A 184 5.08 -3.57 -20.72
CA ILE A 184 3.66 -3.20 -20.74
C ILE A 184 3.17 -2.97 -22.15
N LEU A 185 3.94 -2.29 -23.00
CA LEU A 185 3.56 -2.04 -24.40
C LEU A 185 3.37 -3.34 -25.20
N LYS A 186 4.02 -4.43 -24.78
CA LYS A 186 3.94 -5.76 -25.41
C LYS A 186 3.02 -6.74 -24.68
N THR A 187 2.32 -6.31 -23.63
CA THR A 187 1.47 -7.18 -22.79
C THR A 187 0.00 -6.85 -23.01
N ILE A 188 -0.77 -7.84 -23.46
CA ILE A 188 -2.24 -7.73 -23.53
C ILE A 188 -2.85 -7.94 -22.14
N ALA A 189 -2.44 -9.00 -21.45
CA ALA A 189 -2.99 -9.38 -20.16
C ALA A 189 -2.02 -10.22 -19.33
N TRP A 190 -2.31 -10.33 -18.04
CA TRP A 190 -1.67 -11.29 -17.15
C TRP A 190 -2.62 -12.46 -16.86
N LYS A 191 -2.05 -13.64 -16.62
CA LYS A 191 -2.80 -14.82 -16.20
C LYS A 191 -2.17 -15.44 -14.97
N VAL A 192 -3.00 -15.83 -14.01
CA VAL A 192 -2.61 -16.76 -12.94
C VAL A 192 -2.89 -18.17 -13.45
N GLU A 193 -1.83 -18.95 -13.62
CA GLU A 193 -1.82 -20.34 -14.14
C GLU A 193 -1.96 -21.38 -13.02
N GLY A 194 -1.67 -20.98 -11.78
CA GLY A 194 -1.85 -21.84 -10.63
C GLY A 194 -1.25 -21.31 -9.34
N VAL A 195 -1.63 -21.98 -8.26
CA VAL A 195 -1.20 -21.69 -6.89
C VAL A 195 -0.83 -22.99 -6.21
N GLU A 196 0.37 -23.06 -5.64
CA GLU A 196 0.84 -24.19 -4.84
C GLU A 196 1.08 -23.73 -3.41
N ILE A 197 0.45 -24.38 -2.45
CA ILE A 197 0.64 -24.10 -1.03
C ILE A 197 1.68 -25.10 -0.50
N VAL A 198 2.73 -24.65 0.18
CA VAL A 198 3.85 -25.51 0.61
C VAL A 198 4.05 -25.44 2.12
N GLY A 199 4.21 -26.58 2.78
CA GLY A 199 4.51 -26.63 4.22
C GLY A 199 4.81 -28.02 4.79
N ASP A 200 5.41 -28.05 5.98
CA ASP A 200 5.81 -29.28 6.67
C ASP A 200 4.64 -29.95 7.37
N LEU A 201 4.35 -31.20 7.01
CA LEU A 201 3.25 -31.98 7.57
C LEU A 201 3.76 -32.86 8.72
N LYS A 202 3.47 -32.49 9.97
CA LYS A 202 3.48 -33.46 11.09
C LYS A 202 2.10 -33.71 11.71
N ASN A 203 1.10 -32.84 11.50
CA ASN A 203 -0.26 -33.04 12.00
C ASN A 203 -1.30 -32.12 11.33
N SER A 204 -1.44 -32.20 10.00
CA SER A 204 -2.52 -31.50 9.29
C SER A 204 -3.47 -32.53 8.70
N ASN A 205 -4.54 -32.83 9.45
CA ASN A 205 -5.72 -33.48 8.89
C ASN A 205 -6.17 -32.68 7.66
N SER A 206 -6.12 -33.32 6.50
CA SER A 206 -6.36 -32.79 5.17
C SER A 206 -7.54 -31.77 5.11
N ARG A 207 -7.26 -30.47 5.21
CA ARG A 207 -8.28 -29.43 5.00
C ARG A 207 -7.93 -28.57 3.81
N LYS A 208 -8.95 -28.25 3.03
CA LYS A 208 -8.81 -27.44 1.83
C LYS A 208 -8.78 -25.96 2.23
N LEU A 209 -7.76 -25.25 1.81
CA LEU A 209 -7.64 -23.80 1.89
C LEU A 209 -8.35 -23.20 0.68
N GLU A 210 -9.20 -22.22 0.91
CA GLU A 210 -9.86 -21.48 -0.16
C GLU A 210 -8.96 -20.35 -0.64
N ILE A 211 -8.82 -20.23 -1.95
CA ILE A 211 -8.02 -19.19 -2.58
C ILE A 211 -8.96 -18.32 -3.40
N SER A 212 -8.88 -17.03 -3.13
CA SER A 212 -9.55 -15.97 -3.88
C SER A 212 -8.53 -14.93 -4.33
N LEU A 213 -8.83 -14.19 -5.39
CA LEU A 213 -8.02 -13.06 -5.83
C LEU A 213 -8.87 -11.85 -6.19
N ALA A 214 -8.30 -10.67 -6.04
CA ALA A 214 -8.89 -9.40 -6.45
C ALA A 214 -7.90 -8.63 -7.32
N ASN A 215 -8.39 -8.02 -8.39
CA ASN A 215 -7.63 -7.04 -9.16
C ASN A 215 -7.51 -5.74 -8.35
N ILE A 216 -6.31 -5.17 -8.31
CA ILE A 216 -6.07 -3.85 -7.72
C ILE A 216 -6.11 -2.84 -8.86
N GLU A 217 -7.31 -2.30 -9.10
CA GLU A 217 -7.55 -1.38 -10.20
C GLU A 217 -6.83 -0.04 -10.03
N LYS A 218 -6.34 0.50 -11.14
CA LYS A 218 -5.85 1.88 -11.21
C LYS A 218 -6.99 2.87 -10.95
N ASN A 219 -6.65 4.08 -10.52
CA ASN A 219 -7.58 5.15 -10.16
C ASN A 219 -8.43 4.87 -8.91
N SER A 220 -8.08 3.86 -8.10
CA SER A 220 -8.72 3.54 -6.83
C SER A 220 -10.24 3.78 -6.85
N LYS A 221 -10.94 3.11 -7.78
CA LYS A 221 -12.37 3.39 -8.04
C LYS A 221 -13.29 2.86 -6.93
N PHE A 222 -12.83 1.85 -6.20
CA PHE A 222 -13.64 1.11 -5.24
C PHE A 222 -13.05 1.23 -3.84
N SER A 223 -13.94 1.34 -2.84
CA SER A 223 -13.57 1.37 -1.42
C SER A 223 -13.29 -0.01 -0.83
N VAL A 224 -13.43 -1.08 -1.61
CA VAL A 224 -13.23 -2.47 -1.22
C VAL A 224 -12.63 -3.28 -2.36
N TYR A 225 -11.93 -4.36 -2.00
CA TYR A 225 -11.46 -5.35 -2.98
C TYR A 225 -12.59 -6.33 -3.30
N LYS A 226 -12.77 -6.61 -4.59
CA LYS A 226 -13.73 -7.61 -5.08
C LYS A 226 -12.99 -8.92 -5.30
N PHE A 227 -13.01 -9.78 -4.28
CA PHE A 227 -12.35 -11.07 -4.32
C PHE A 227 -13.22 -12.10 -5.06
N ASP A 228 -12.70 -12.63 -6.17
CA ASP A 228 -13.25 -13.76 -6.89
C ASP A 228 -12.60 -15.05 -6.37
N ARG A 229 -13.42 -16.03 -5.98
CA ARG A 229 -12.92 -17.35 -5.62
C ARG A 229 -12.39 -18.07 -6.86
N ILE A 230 -11.12 -18.50 -6.81
CA ILE A 230 -10.48 -19.24 -7.92
C ILE A 230 -10.40 -20.75 -7.65
N GLY A 231 -10.50 -21.18 -6.39
CA GLY A 231 -10.51 -22.61 -6.09
C GLY A 231 -10.25 -22.94 -4.62
N LYS A 232 -9.99 -24.23 -4.39
CA LYS A 232 -9.66 -24.81 -3.09
C LYS A 232 -8.58 -25.86 -3.28
N THR A 233 -7.51 -25.83 -2.49
CA THR A 233 -6.40 -26.80 -2.56
C THR A 233 -5.90 -27.14 -1.16
N ARG A 234 -5.13 -28.23 -1.03
CA ARG A 234 -4.47 -28.58 0.23
C ARG A 234 -3.03 -28.08 0.25
N VAL A 235 -2.41 -28.14 1.44
CA VAL A 235 -0.96 -27.97 1.57
C VAL A 235 -0.27 -29.10 0.80
N ASN A 236 0.77 -28.75 0.06
CA ASN A 236 1.52 -29.56 -0.89
C ASN A 236 0.72 -30.02 -2.12
N GLU A 237 -0.42 -29.36 -2.42
CA GLU A 237 -1.17 -29.54 -3.67
C GLU A 237 -1.15 -28.26 -4.51
N ARG A 238 -1.10 -28.43 -5.84
CA ARG A 238 -1.23 -27.34 -6.81
C ARG A 238 -2.68 -27.19 -7.24
N LEU A 239 -3.23 -26.00 -7.04
CA LEU A 239 -4.42 -25.53 -7.74
C LEU A 239 -4.00 -25.07 -9.13
N VAL A 240 -4.52 -25.69 -10.18
CA VAL A 240 -4.44 -25.15 -11.54
C VAL A 240 -5.62 -24.23 -11.77
N CYS A 241 -5.36 -23.03 -12.27
CA CYS A 241 -6.39 -22.07 -12.65
C CYS A 241 -5.90 -21.29 -13.87
N ALA A 242 -6.81 -20.79 -14.71
CA ALA A 242 -6.45 -19.98 -15.87
C ALA A 242 -7.19 -18.64 -15.82
N LYS A 243 -6.93 -17.87 -14.75
CA LYS A 243 -7.66 -16.62 -14.48
C LYS A 243 -6.89 -15.43 -15.06
N LEU A 244 -7.52 -14.69 -15.98
CA LEU A 244 -7.01 -13.40 -16.44
C LEU A 244 -7.12 -12.37 -15.31
N VAL A 245 -6.09 -11.56 -15.18
CA VAL A 245 -5.94 -10.60 -14.08
C VAL A 245 -5.29 -9.29 -14.55
N SER A 246 -5.44 -8.24 -13.73
CA SER A 246 -4.68 -7.00 -13.87
C SER A 246 -3.21 -7.20 -13.48
N GLU A 247 -2.40 -6.17 -13.71
CA GLU A 247 -0.98 -6.18 -13.32
C GLU A 247 -0.79 -6.23 -11.80
N ASP A 248 -1.54 -5.44 -11.04
CA ASP A 248 -1.52 -5.47 -9.59
C ASP A 248 -2.67 -6.34 -9.07
N ILE A 249 -2.37 -7.35 -8.26
CA ILE A 249 -3.37 -8.29 -7.73
C ILE A 249 -3.17 -8.54 -6.24
N CYS A 250 -4.24 -8.87 -5.54
CA CYS A 250 -4.24 -9.31 -4.16
C CYS A 250 -4.83 -10.71 -4.03
N PHE A 251 -4.13 -11.60 -3.35
CA PHE A 251 -4.64 -12.92 -2.98
C PHE A 251 -5.21 -12.90 -1.57
N GLU A 252 -6.27 -13.66 -1.37
CA GLU A 252 -6.79 -14.04 -0.05
C GLU A 252 -6.74 -15.56 0.09
N ILE A 253 -6.17 -16.03 1.20
CA ILE A 253 -6.11 -17.44 1.56
C ILE A 253 -6.91 -17.62 2.83
N ARG A 254 -8.01 -18.36 2.73
CA ARG A 254 -8.96 -18.56 3.80
C ARG A 254 -8.93 -20.00 4.29
N HIS A 255 -8.74 -20.13 5.60
CA HIS A 255 -8.79 -21.37 6.35
C HIS A 255 -10.01 -21.35 7.27
N ALA A 256 -11.04 -22.13 6.93
CA ALA A 256 -12.25 -22.25 7.74
C ALA A 256 -12.32 -23.64 8.39
N THR A 257 -12.74 -23.67 9.64
CA THR A 257 -13.07 -24.86 10.43
C THR A 257 -14.39 -24.59 11.15
N ILE A 258 -15.00 -25.61 11.74
CA ILE A 258 -16.25 -25.47 12.52
C ILE A 258 -16.11 -24.41 13.63
N VAL A 259 -14.91 -24.26 14.19
CA VAL A 259 -14.64 -23.41 15.37
C VAL A 259 -13.78 -22.17 15.08
N MET A 260 -13.27 -22.01 13.85
CA MET A 260 -12.28 -20.97 13.53
C MET A 260 -12.33 -20.60 12.06
N LEU A 261 -12.33 -19.30 11.77
CA LEU A 261 -12.16 -18.75 10.42
C LEU A 261 -10.95 -17.82 10.39
N SER A 262 -9.84 -18.29 9.81
CA SER A 262 -8.62 -17.51 9.61
C SER A 262 -8.41 -17.16 8.16
N PHE A 263 -7.81 -16.01 7.89
CA PHE A 263 -7.33 -15.65 6.56
C PHE A 263 -6.06 -14.82 6.63
N CYS A 264 -5.32 -14.81 5.53
CA CYS A 264 -4.23 -13.89 5.25
C CYS A 264 -4.34 -13.39 3.81
N THR A 265 -3.74 -12.24 3.55
CA THR A 265 -3.72 -11.64 2.21
C THR A 265 -2.30 -11.24 1.82
N PHE A 266 -2.03 -11.13 0.53
CA PHE A 266 -0.82 -10.50 0.03
C PHE A 266 -1.04 -9.95 -1.37
N SER A 267 -0.35 -8.85 -1.71
CA SER A 267 -0.40 -8.24 -3.03
C SER A 267 0.90 -8.43 -3.79
N ILE A 268 0.80 -8.54 -5.12
CA ILE A 268 1.94 -8.58 -6.03
C ILE A 268 1.69 -7.69 -7.26
N ASN A 269 2.77 -7.24 -7.89
CA ASN A 269 2.75 -6.63 -9.21
C ASN A 269 3.36 -7.63 -10.20
N CYS A 270 2.54 -8.18 -11.08
CA CYS A 270 2.92 -9.23 -12.02
C CYS A 270 4.07 -8.80 -12.94
N ALA A 271 4.08 -7.54 -13.39
CA ALA A 271 5.13 -7.03 -14.27
C ALA A 271 6.49 -6.96 -13.57
N ILE A 272 6.55 -6.37 -12.37
CA ILE A 272 7.81 -6.26 -11.63
C ILE A 272 8.32 -7.64 -11.20
N GLU A 273 7.43 -8.54 -10.75
CA GLU A 273 7.82 -9.92 -10.42
C GLU A 273 8.34 -10.68 -11.63
N TYR A 274 7.71 -10.50 -12.80
CA TYR A 274 8.18 -11.09 -14.04
C TYR A 274 9.57 -10.57 -14.44
N LEU A 275 9.82 -9.27 -14.33
CA LEU A 275 11.13 -8.68 -14.63
C LEU A 275 12.22 -9.12 -13.65
N ASN A 276 11.86 -9.35 -12.39
CA ASN A 276 12.78 -9.85 -11.37
C ASN A 276 13.04 -11.36 -11.50
N SER A 277 12.21 -12.11 -12.23
CA SER A 277 12.42 -13.54 -12.38
C SER A 277 13.61 -13.85 -13.28
N THR A 278 14.50 -14.73 -12.82
CA THR A 278 15.67 -15.23 -13.56
C THR A 278 15.22 -16.20 -14.65
N LYS A 279 14.55 -15.70 -15.68
CA LYS A 279 14.08 -16.52 -16.79
C LYS A 279 15.15 -16.67 -17.87
N SER A 280 15.26 -17.88 -18.41
CA SER A 280 15.79 -18.04 -19.77
C SER A 280 14.78 -17.49 -20.78
N ALA A 281 15.24 -17.08 -21.96
CA ALA A 281 14.40 -16.45 -23.00
C ALA A 281 13.18 -17.30 -23.45
N HIS A 282 13.10 -18.58 -23.05
CA HIS A 282 12.07 -19.53 -23.47
C HIS A 282 10.99 -19.84 -22.41
N GLU A 283 11.11 -19.37 -21.16
CA GLU A 283 10.14 -19.67 -20.10
C GLU A 283 8.96 -18.68 -20.07
N SER A 284 7.79 -19.11 -20.53
CA SER A 284 6.55 -18.31 -20.53
C SER A 284 5.97 -18.04 -19.12
N GLN A 285 6.29 -18.89 -18.14
CA GLN A 285 5.74 -18.84 -16.78
C GLN A 285 6.74 -18.31 -15.76
N CYS A 286 6.28 -17.45 -14.85
CA CYS A 286 7.04 -16.89 -13.74
C CYS A 286 6.50 -17.50 -12.44
N VAL A 287 7.39 -18.00 -11.58
CA VAL A 287 7.03 -18.56 -10.28
C VAL A 287 7.44 -17.59 -9.17
N ILE A 288 6.47 -17.12 -8.42
CA ILE A 288 6.64 -16.14 -7.34
C ILE A 288 6.44 -16.85 -6.01
N LYS A 289 7.45 -16.80 -5.15
CA LYS A 289 7.38 -17.38 -3.80
C LYS A 289 7.03 -16.29 -2.78
N VAL A 290 6.01 -16.53 -1.96
CA VAL A 290 5.59 -15.63 -0.88
C VAL A 290 5.56 -16.41 0.45
N PRO A 291 6.52 -16.16 1.37
CA PRO A 291 6.51 -16.73 2.72
C PRO A 291 5.26 -16.36 3.51
N PHE A 292 4.80 -17.24 4.40
CA PHE A 292 3.65 -16.97 5.26
C PHE A 292 3.87 -15.71 6.11
N GLU A 293 5.07 -15.53 6.63
CA GLU A 293 5.45 -14.41 7.50
C GLU A 293 5.40 -13.06 6.78
N GLU A 294 5.50 -13.05 5.45
CA GLU A 294 5.40 -11.86 4.60
C GLU A 294 3.96 -11.58 4.15
N MET A 295 2.98 -12.32 4.65
CA MET A 295 1.56 -12.06 4.37
C MET A 295 0.99 -11.06 5.38
N ASP A 296 -0.07 -10.38 4.95
CA ASP A 296 -0.83 -9.46 5.80
C ASP A 296 -1.83 -10.24 6.66
N GLY A 297 -2.08 -9.72 7.86
CA GLY A 297 -2.98 -10.34 8.85
C GLY A 297 -2.32 -11.37 9.77
N VAL A 298 -1.02 -11.63 9.63
CA VAL A 298 -0.27 -12.59 10.47
C VAL A 298 0.00 -12.07 11.89
N LEU A 299 0.10 -10.75 12.08
CA LEU A 299 0.53 -10.12 13.34
C LEU A 299 -0.58 -9.38 14.11
N GLY A 300 -1.88 -9.59 13.81
CA GLY A 300 -2.97 -8.73 14.32
C GLY A 300 -4.21 -9.46 14.87
N TYR A 301 -4.53 -9.14 16.13
CA TYR A 301 -5.73 -9.43 16.95
C TYR A 301 -6.91 -10.18 16.29
N GLY A 302 -7.26 -11.33 16.86
CA GLY A 302 -8.46 -12.11 16.53
C GLY A 302 -8.17 -13.35 15.69
N LEU A 303 -9.13 -13.75 14.85
CA LEU A 303 -9.08 -14.99 14.07
C LEU A 303 -8.06 -14.97 12.90
N LYS A 304 -7.32 -13.88 12.65
CA LYS A 304 -6.40 -13.75 11.51
C LYS A 304 -5.02 -14.34 11.82
N GLY A 305 -4.38 -14.99 10.83
CA GLY A 305 -2.94 -15.26 10.89
C GLY A 305 -2.47 -16.58 11.50
N LYS A 306 -3.33 -17.60 11.69
CA LYS A 306 -2.82 -18.91 12.16
C LYS A 306 -1.96 -19.57 11.07
N LYS A 307 -0.66 -19.73 11.36
CA LYS A 307 0.28 -20.41 10.46
C LYS A 307 -0.18 -21.83 10.19
N CYS A 308 -0.46 -22.11 8.93
CA CYS A 308 -0.94 -23.41 8.44
C CYS A 308 -0.14 -23.93 7.22
N PHE A 309 0.81 -23.14 6.72
CA PHE A 309 1.75 -23.49 5.67
C PHE A 309 3.01 -22.64 5.82
N SER A 310 4.07 -22.98 5.08
CA SER A 310 5.35 -22.27 5.11
C SER A 310 5.38 -21.12 4.10
N PHE A 311 4.97 -21.38 2.85
CA PHE A 311 4.90 -20.36 1.80
C PHE A 311 3.92 -20.77 0.69
N ILE A 312 3.61 -19.81 -0.20
CA ILE A 312 2.83 -20.06 -1.41
C ILE A 312 3.68 -19.77 -2.63
N LYS A 313 3.54 -20.60 -3.67
CA LYS A 313 4.04 -20.30 -5.02
C LYS A 313 2.87 -19.88 -5.90
N ILE A 314 3.00 -18.72 -6.54
CA ILE A 314 2.07 -18.24 -7.55
C ILE A 314 2.73 -18.39 -8.91
N ILE A 315 2.04 -19.04 -9.84
CA ILE A 315 2.52 -19.25 -11.20
C ILE A 315 1.74 -18.30 -12.08
N ILE A 316 2.42 -17.32 -12.64
CA ILE A 316 1.83 -16.35 -13.56
C ILE A 316 2.43 -16.49 -14.95
N SER A 317 1.67 -16.13 -15.96
CA SER A 317 2.14 -16.00 -17.34
C SER A 317 1.69 -14.67 -17.92
N ARG A 318 2.44 -14.24 -18.94
CA ARG A 318 2.15 -13.03 -19.70
C ARG A 318 1.46 -13.44 -21.00
N VAL A 319 0.35 -12.79 -21.31
CA VAL A 319 -0.29 -12.87 -22.63
C VAL A 319 0.27 -11.71 -23.45
N SER A 320 1.13 -12.02 -24.42
CA SER A 320 1.73 -11.01 -25.31
C SER A 320 0.85 -10.74 -26.53
N LEU A 321 1.10 -9.59 -27.17
CA LEU A 321 0.71 -9.33 -28.56
C LEU A 321 1.34 -10.35 -29.51
#